data_AF-A0A1F4CXU2-F1
#
_entry.id   AF-A0A1F4CXU2-F1
#
_cell.length_a   1.000
_cell.length_b   1.000
_cell.length_c   1.000
_cell.angle_alpha   90.00
_cell.angle_beta   90.00
_cell.angle_gamma   90.00
#
_symmetry.space_group_name_H-M   'P 1'
#
loop_
_entity.id
_entity.type
_entity.pdbx_description
1 polymer ?
#
loop_
_entity_poly.entity_id
_entity_poly.type
_entity_poly.pdbx_seq_one_letter_code
_entity_poly.pdbx_strand_id
1 'polypeptide(L)'
;MGSPNGSNSNRLREVAQNQGVAAYMVDNAAELKADWITGKRRVGVTAGASAPEVLVQQVIDRLKQRGAERVTQLEGIEERVVFPLPKALVPTA
;
A
#
# COMPACT_ATOMS: atom_id res chain seq x y z
N MET A 1 -3.24 -0.24 -0.04
CA MET A 1 -3.31 -1.69 0.25
C MET A 1 -3.85 -1.90 1.65
N GLY A 2 -4.85 -2.77 1.78
CA GLY A 2 -5.38 -3.18 3.09
C GLY A 2 -6.86 -3.51 3.01
N SER A 3 -7.34 -4.24 4.03
CA SER A 3 -8.73 -4.69 4.13
C SER A 3 -9.71 -3.54 4.42
N PRO A 4 -10.97 -3.61 3.93
CA PRO A 4 -12.07 -2.74 4.35
C PRO A 4 -12.24 -2.62 5.87
N ASN A 5 -11.85 -3.64 6.63
CA ASN A 5 -11.95 -3.65 8.09
C ASN A 5 -10.77 -2.93 8.79
N GLY A 6 -9.73 -2.56 8.04
CA GLY A 6 -8.55 -1.89 8.59
C GLY A 6 -8.77 -0.39 8.79
N SER A 7 -8.92 0.04 10.05
CA SER A 7 -9.12 1.46 10.39
C SER A 7 -8.02 2.38 9.82
N ASN A 8 -6.74 2.00 9.93
CA ASN A 8 -5.63 2.79 9.39
C ASN A 8 -5.67 2.87 7.85
N SER A 9 -5.95 1.76 7.17
CA SER A 9 -6.04 1.73 5.70
C SER A 9 -7.19 2.60 5.18
N ASN A 10 -8.33 2.59 5.87
CA ASN A 10 -9.44 3.50 5.60
C ASN A 10 -9.02 4.97 5.78
N ARG A 11 -8.29 5.27 6.86
CA ARG A 11 -7.83 6.63 7.13
C ARG A 11 -6.91 7.16 6.04
N LEU A 12 -6.00 6.34 5.52
CA LEU A 12 -5.15 6.71 4.38
C LEU A 12 -5.99 7.06 3.14
N ARG A 13 -7.02 6.27 2.85
CA ARG A 13 -7.93 6.53 1.72
C ARG A 13 -8.69 7.84 1.90
N GLU A 14 -9.26 8.05 3.09
CA GLU A 14 -9.98 9.29 3.43
C GLU A 14 -9.10 10.53 3.27
N VAL A 15 -7.85 10.48 3.72
CA VAL A 15 -6.90 11.60 3.58
C VAL A 15 -6.71 11.98 2.12
N ALA A 16 -6.51 10.99 1.23
CA ALA A 16 -6.37 11.25 -0.19
C ALA A 16 -7.66 11.81 -0.83
N GLN A 17 -8.83 11.26 -0.45
CA GLN A 17 -10.14 11.74 -0.92
C GLN A 17 -10.41 13.18 -0.47
N ASN A 18 -10.08 13.52 0.77
CA ASN A 18 -10.23 14.88 1.31
C ASN A 18 -9.32 15.90 0.62
N GLN A 19 -8.24 15.46 -0.02
CA GLN A 19 -7.40 16.29 -0.88
C GLN A 19 -7.90 16.36 -2.34
N GLY A 20 -9.08 15.82 -2.63
CA GLY A 20 -9.68 15.83 -3.97
C GLY A 20 -9.07 14.81 -4.93
N VAL A 21 -8.29 13.84 -4.43
CA VAL A 21 -7.69 12.79 -5.25
C VAL A 21 -8.54 11.52 -5.17
N ALA A 22 -8.87 10.95 -6.33
CA ALA A 22 -9.52 9.65 -6.38
C ALA A 22 -8.62 8.60 -5.71
N ALA A 23 -9.14 7.96 -4.66
CA ALA A 23 -8.43 6.94 -3.90
C ALA A 23 -9.27 5.68 -3.79
N TYR A 24 -8.63 4.54 -4.03
CA TYR A 24 -9.25 3.23 -4.03
C TYR A 24 -8.51 2.32 -3.07
N MET A 25 -9.25 1.44 -2.40
CA MET A 25 -8.67 0.40 -1.57
C MET A 25 -8.77 -0.92 -2.32
N VAL A 26 -7.67 -1.68 -2.29
CA VAL A 26 -7.58 -3.03 -2.84
C VAL A 26 -6.88 -3.92 -1.83
N ASP A 27 -7.36 -5.15 -1.72
CA ASP A 27 -6.78 -6.19 -0.86
C ASP A 27 -5.61 -6.88 -1.57
N ASN A 28 -5.69 -6.99 -2.90
CA ASN A 28 -4.67 -7.60 -3.74
C ASN A 28 -4.63 -6.94 -5.13
N ALA A 29 -3.61 -7.28 -5.93
CA ALA A 29 -3.39 -6.65 -7.23
C ALA A 29 -4.44 -6.99 -8.31
N ALA A 30 -5.22 -8.07 -8.14
CA ALA A 30 -6.24 -8.46 -9.11
C ALA A 30 -7.46 -7.52 -9.09
N GLU A 31 -7.72 -6.86 -7.97
CA GLU A 31 -8.83 -5.91 -7.80
C GLU A 31 -8.59 -4.57 -8.51
N LEU A 32 -7.38 -4.33 -9.02
CA LEU A 32 -7.01 -3.12 -9.70
C LEU A 32 -7.73 -2.99 -11.06
N LYS A 33 -8.71 -2.10 -11.12
CA LYS A 33 -9.52 -1.83 -12.32
C LYS A 33 -8.76 -0.93 -13.30
N ALA A 34 -8.86 -1.25 -14.59
CA ALA A 34 -8.18 -0.50 -15.65
C ALA A 34 -8.63 0.97 -15.68
N ASP A 35 -9.94 1.22 -15.54
CA ASP A 35 -10.54 2.55 -15.63
C ASP A 35 -10.06 3.52 -14.54
N TRP A 36 -9.51 3.01 -13.42
CA TRP A 36 -8.91 3.86 -12.38
C TRP A 36 -7.59 4.48 -12.83
N ILE A 37 -6.92 3.87 -13.80
CA ILE A 37 -5.56 4.18 -14.25
C ILE A 37 -5.56 4.81 -15.63
N THR A 38 -6.50 4.42 -16.51
CA THR A 38 -6.59 4.93 -17.88
C THR A 38 -6.60 6.47 -17.90
N GLY A 39 -5.67 7.06 -18.66
CA GLY A 39 -5.52 8.51 -18.78
C GLY A 39 -4.85 9.21 -17.59
N LYS A 40 -4.45 8.49 -16.54
CA LYS A 40 -3.69 9.05 -15.40
C LYS A 40 -2.20 9.06 -15.70
N ARG A 41 -1.55 10.21 -15.47
CA ARG A 41 -0.09 10.36 -15.62
C ARG A 41 0.71 9.89 -14.40
N ARG A 42 0.07 9.86 -13.23
CA ARG A 42 0.71 9.52 -11.94
C ARG A 42 -0.27 8.73 -11.09
N VAL A 43 0.22 7.67 -10.46
CA VAL A 43 -0.52 6.82 -9.53
C VAL A 43 0.30 6.72 -8.24
N GLY A 44 -0.30 7.07 -7.11
CA GLY A 44 0.30 6.87 -5.79
C GLY A 44 -0.07 5.49 -5.25
N VAL A 45 0.91 4.80 -4.66
CA VAL A 45 0.68 3.52 -3.98
C VAL A 45 1.11 3.68 -2.52
N THR A 46 0.24 3.28 -1.61
CA THR A 46 0.52 3.23 -0.17
C THR A 46 -0.19 2.04 0.46
N ALA A 47 0.20 1.69 1.68
CA ALA A 47 -0.26 0.51 2.39
C ALA A 47 -0.54 0.84 3.85
N GLY A 48 -1.59 0.24 4.41
CA GLY A 48 -1.80 0.29 5.85
C GLY A 48 -0.73 -0.52 6.59
N ALA A 49 -0.47 -0.19 7.85
CA ALA A 49 0.56 -0.82 8.69
C ALA A 49 0.50 -2.36 8.78
N SER A 50 -0.65 -2.98 8.53
CA SER A 50 -0.82 -4.43 8.58
C SER A 50 -0.68 -5.13 7.21
N ALA A 51 -0.48 -4.38 6.13
CA ALA A 51 -0.38 -4.96 4.79
C ALA A 51 1.05 -5.46 4.53
N PRO A 52 1.23 -6.74 4.16
CA PRO A 52 2.54 -7.27 3.79
C PRO A 52 3.15 -6.56 2.57
N GLU A 53 4.45 -6.34 2.61
CA GLU A 53 5.23 -5.69 1.52
C GLU A 53 5.01 -6.38 0.16
N VAL A 54 4.90 -7.71 0.16
CA VAL A 54 4.65 -8.49 -1.07
C VAL A 54 3.39 -8.05 -1.81
N LEU A 55 2.34 -7.61 -1.10
CA LEU A 55 1.11 -7.13 -1.73
C LEU A 55 1.31 -5.78 -2.40
N VAL A 56 2.12 -4.91 -1.80
CA VAL A 56 2.50 -3.61 -2.38
C VAL A 56 3.28 -3.84 -3.68
N GLN A 57 4.25 -4.75 -3.63
CA GLN A 57 5.06 -5.09 -4.79
C GLN A 57 4.22 -5.68 -5.94
N GLN A 58 3.28 -6.57 -5.63
CA GLN A 58 2.35 -7.11 -6.64
C GLN A 58 1.51 -6.02 -7.33
N VAL A 59 1.07 -4.99 -6.61
CA VAL A 59 0.35 -3.86 -7.21
C VAL A 59 1.26 -3.02 -8.09
N ILE A 60 2.49 -2.75 -7.63
CA ILE A 60 3.49 -2.05 -8.44
C ILE A 60 3.73 -2.80 -9.76
N ASP A 61 3.88 -4.12 -9.71
CA ASP A 61 4.12 -4.93 -10.91
C ASP A 61 2.89 -4.96 -11.82
N ARG A 62 1.68 -4.99 -11.26
CA ARG A 62 0.44 -4.85 -12.04
C ARG A 62 0.33 -3.48 -12.71
N LEU A 63 0.77 -2.41 -12.07
CA LEU A 63 0.84 -1.07 -12.67
C LEU A 63 1.87 -1.00 -13.80
N LYS A 64 3.03 -1.63 -13.65
CA LYS A 64 4.05 -1.75 -14.72
C LYS A 64 3.50 -2.48 -15.93
N GLN A 65 2.81 -3.60 -15.74
CA GLN A 65 2.12 -4.34 -16.82
C GLN A 65 1.09 -3.48 -17.56
N ARG A 66 0.58 -2.43 -16.92
CA ARG A 66 -0.39 -1.48 -17.50
C ARG A 66 0.26 -0.21 -18.07
N GLY A 67 1.59 -0.17 -18.16
CA GLY A 67 2.34 0.93 -18.80
C GLY A 67 3.01 1.90 -17.84
N ALA A 68 3.08 1.61 -16.53
CA ALA A 68 3.89 2.43 -15.63
C ALA A 68 5.39 2.21 -15.89
N GLU A 69 6.09 3.24 -16.35
CA GLU A 69 7.51 3.16 -16.75
C GLU A 69 8.47 3.38 -15.58
N ARG A 70 8.07 4.20 -14.60
CA ARG A 70 8.93 4.60 -13.48
C ARG A 70 8.21 4.42 -12.15
N VAL A 71 8.94 3.85 -11.19
CA VAL A 71 8.54 3.76 -9.79
C VAL A 71 9.55 4.57 -8.99
N THR A 72 9.06 5.53 -8.21
CA THR A 72 9.90 6.35 -7.33
C THR A 72 9.30 6.29 -5.94
N GLN A 73 10.13 5.88 -4.97
CA GLN A 73 9.78 6.00 -3.57
C GLN A 73 9.91 7.47 -3.16
N LEU A 74 8.85 8.02 -2.58
CA LEU A 74 8.89 9.38 -2.04
C LEU A 74 9.67 9.37 -0.73
N GLU A 75 10.43 10.43 -0.48
CA GLU A 75 11.08 10.63 0.82
C GLU A 75 10.04 10.70 1.92
N GLY A 76 10.34 10.06 3.05
CA GLY A 76 9.48 9.99 4.22
C GLY A 76 10.29 10.01 5.50
N ILE A 77 9.61 9.97 6.64
CA ILE A 77 10.26 9.88 7.94
C ILE A 77 10.81 8.46 8.09
N GLU A 78 12.09 8.35 8.47
CA GLU A 78 12.69 7.05 8.77
C GLU A 78 12.21 6.54 10.13
N GLU A 79 11.58 5.37 10.15
CA GLU A 79 11.09 4.72 11.37
C GLU A 79 12.01 3.57 11.77
N ARG A 80 12.52 3.59 13.01
CA ARG A 80 13.48 2.59 13.53
C ARG A 80 12.97 1.82 14.75
N VAL A 81 11.66 1.85 14.99
CA VAL A 81 11.05 1.23 16.18
C VAL A 81 10.86 -0.27 15.95
N VAL A 82 11.38 -1.11 16.85
CA VAL A 82 11.21 -2.56 16.83
C VAL A 82 10.72 -3.02 18.20
N PHE A 83 9.67 -3.86 18.21
CA PHE A 83 9.16 -4.51 19.41
C PHE A 83 9.66 -5.95 19.44
N PRO A 84 10.66 -6.28 20.26
CA PRO A 84 11.19 -7.65 20.33
C PRO A 84 10.15 -8.59 20.92
N LEU A 85 10.21 -9.86 20.50
CA LEU A 85 9.36 -10.90 21.08
C LEU A 85 9.65 -11.07 22.58
N PRO A 86 8.62 -11.22 23.45
CA PRO A 86 8.81 -11.59 24.83
C PRO A 86 9.65 -12.86 24.96
N LYS A 87 10.56 -12.91 25.95
CA LYS A 87 11.49 -14.04 26.15
C LYS A 87 10.81 -15.41 26.20
N ALA A 88 9.57 -15.46 26.70
CA ALA A 88 8.78 -16.70 26.81
C ALA A 88 8.28 -17.26 25.47
N LEU A 89 8.37 -16.49 24.38
CA LEU A 89 7.89 -16.86 23.04
C LEU A 89 9.02 -17.07 22.04
N VAL A 90 10.28 -16.99 22.48
CA VAL A 90 11.44 -17.30 21.64
C VAL A 90 11.57 -18.83 21.57
N PRO A 91 11.51 -19.46 20.38
CA PRO A 91 11.67 -20.90 20.27
C PRO A 91 13.04 -21.32 20.80
N THR A 92 13.07 -22.22 21.78
CA THR A 92 14.31 -22.83 22.25
C THR A 92 14.88 -23.70 21.14
N ALA A 93 16.12 -23.45 20.75
CA ALA A 93 16.84 -24.25 19.75
C ALA A 93 17.10 -25.68 20.23
#